data_AF-A0AAV1HF62-F1
#
_entry.id   AF-A0AAV1HF62-F1
#
_cell.length_a   1.000
_cell.length_b   1.000
_cell.length_c   1.000
_cell.angle_alpha   90.00
_cell.angle_beta   90.00
_cell.angle_gamma   90.00
#
_symmetry.space_group_name_H-M   'P 1'
#
loop_
_entity.id
_entity.type
_entity.pdbx_description
1 polymer ?
#
loop_
_entity_poly.entity_id
_entity_poly.type
_entity_poly.pdbx_seq_one_letter_code
_entity_poly.pdbx_strand_id
1 'polypeptide(L)'
;MHTHTHSQTLTVFIIYCFSPQLHKFAVPVIHGFIVMKPCRINGKIFEWILISRRSCFRAGVRYYVRGIDSEGHAANFVETEQIVLYEGAKASFVQTRGSMPFYWSQRPNLKYKPKPIISKHTNHMDGFQRHFDSQLLIYGKQTILNLVNQKGSEKPLEEAFAKMVSGMNNGMLGYIAFDFHKECSKMRWDRLQLLVDSVSETQDEYSYFMLSSEGKTVAQQKGVFRSNCMDCLDRTNVIQSLLARRSLQSQLQRIGVLNVGQRIEEQAEFEKIYKNAWADNANACAVQYAGTGALKTDFTRTGKRTRLGLLMDGWNSMIRYYKNNFSDGFRQDSIDLFLGNFAVDETDGPTPLRVQKDWKFLTLPIIMLVAFSMCIVCLLMAGDTWTEALAYVMFWGAASAITGTIILFNGQDFVDAPKLVHKEKMD
;
A
#
# COMPACT_ATOMS: atom_id res chain seq x y z
N MET A 1 17.99 28.05 -13.02
CA MET A 1 17.39 27.02 -12.14
C MET A 1 16.27 26.27 -12.90
N HIS A 2 16.52 25.81 -14.13
CA HIS A 2 15.47 25.36 -15.06
C HIS A 2 15.76 24.04 -15.81
N THR A 3 16.68 23.20 -15.33
CA THR A 3 17.18 22.04 -16.12
C THR A 3 17.10 20.66 -15.44
N HIS A 4 16.39 20.49 -14.32
CA HIS A 4 16.25 19.14 -13.70
C HIS A 4 14.83 18.73 -13.28
N THR A 5 13.79 19.43 -13.74
CA THR A 5 12.38 19.10 -13.42
C THR A 5 11.77 17.97 -14.25
N HIS A 6 12.57 17.22 -15.04
CA HIS A 6 12.05 16.12 -15.87
C HIS A 6 11.92 14.77 -15.14
N SER A 7 12.50 14.60 -13.96
CA SER A 7 12.47 13.33 -13.20
C SER A 7 11.48 13.31 -12.03
N GLN A 8 10.81 14.42 -11.70
CA GLN A 8 10.04 14.57 -10.45
C GLN A 8 8.55 14.84 -10.66
N THR A 9 7.99 14.30 -11.73
CA THR A 9 6.55 14.38 -11.95
C THR A 9 5.95 12.99 -11.80
N LEU A 10 5.81 12.58 -10.53
CA LEU A 10 5.31 11.27 -10.08
C LEU A 10 3.85 10.97 -10.46
N THR A 11 3.19 11.87 -11.20
CA THR A 11 2.05 11.53 -12.03
C THR A 11 1.96 12.56 -13.15
N VAL A 12 2.55 12.27 -14.31
CA VAL A 12 2.14 12.97 -15.53
C VAL A 12 1.80 11.91 -16.53
N PHE A 13 0.50 11.78 -16.74
CA PHE A 13 0.00 11.45 -18.05
C PHE A 13 0.38 12.61 -18.97
N ILE A 14 1.62 12.58 -19.46
CA ILE A 14 1.93 13.32 -20.67
C ILE A 14 1.31 12.41 -21.73
N ILE A 15 0.11 12.75 -22.22
CA ILE A 15 -0.10 12.57 -23.65
C ILE A 15 1.12 13.25 -24.24
N TYR A 16 2.13 12.47 -24.67
CA TYR A 16 3.35 12.96 -25.31
C TYR A 16 2.90 13.76 -26.52
N CYS A 17 2.50 14.99 -26.27
CA CYS A 17 2.28 16.00 -27.26
C CYS A 17 3.70 16.42 -27.61
N PHE A 18 4.26 15.71 -28.59
CA PHE A 18 5.51 16.05 -29.25
C PHE A 18 5.50 17.48 -29.82
N SER A 19 4.35 18.18 -29.80
CA SER A 19 4.24 19.58 -30.15
C SER A 19 4.31 20.50 -28.91
N PRO A 20 5.32 21.39 -28.83
CA PRO A 20 5.41 22.44 -27.82
C PRO A 20 4.16 23.34 -27.74
N GLN A 21 3.40 23.43 -28.83
CA GLN A 21 2.18 24.25 -28.92
C GLN A 21 1.04 23.69 -28.05
N LEU A 22 1.05 22.37 -27.80
CA LEU A 22 0.00 21.68 -27.04
C LEU A 22 0.31 21.59 -25.54
N HIS A 23 1.48 22.04 -25.08
CA HIS A 23 1.86 22.02 -23.66
C HIS A 23 0.85 22.79 -22.78
N LYS A 24 0.19 23.83 -23.31
CA LYS A 24 -0.86 24.57 -22.59
C LYS A 24 -2.08 23.72 -22.23
N PHE A 25 -2.31 22.62 -22.96
CA PHE A 25 -3.40 21.68 -22.73
C PHE A 25 -2.97 20.46 -21.90
N ALA A 26 -1.67 20.29 -21.66
CA ALA A 26 -1.12 19.21 -20.85
C ALA A 26 -1.21 19.58 -19.36
N VAL A 27 -2.33 19.23 -18.72
CA VAL A 27 -2.53 19.44 -17.28
C VAL A 27 -2.08 18.20 -16.51
N PRO A 28 -1.07 18.30 -15.62
CA PRO A 28 -0.65 17.17 -14.80
C PRO A 28 -1.74 16.85 -13.76
N VAL A 29 -2.09 15.57 -13.65
CA VAL A 29 -3.08 15.07 -12.69
C VAL A 29 -2.40 14.05 -11.79
N ILE A 30 -2.63 14.15 -10.48
CA ILE A 30 -2.10 13.20 -9.50
C ILE A 30 -3.08 12.06 -9.23
N HIS A 31 -2.53 10.85 -9.08
CA HIS A 31 -3.29 9.72 -8.54
C HIS A 31 -2.87 9.50 -7.09
N GLY A 32 -3.83 9.62 -6.15
CA GLY A 32 -3.53 9.46 -4.73
C GLY A 32 -4.57 10.14 -3.85
N PHE A 33 -4.16 11.09 -3.02
CA PHE A 33 -5.04 11.78 -2.07
C PHE A 33 -4.58 13.22 -1.86
N ILE A 34 -5.52 14.13 -1.68
CA ILE A 34 -5.27 15.49 -1.23
C ILE A 34 -6.37 15.93 -0.28
N VAL A 35 -5.99 16.55 0.82
CA VAL A 35 -6.91 17.26 1.71
C VAL A 35 -6.26 18.55 2.17
N MET A 36 -7.01 19.64 2.11
CA MET A 36 -6.62 20.96 2.56
C MET A 36 -7.63 21.38 3.63
N LYS A 37 -7.14 21.74 4.83
CA LYS A 37 -7.99 22.12 5.95
C LYS A 37 -7.48 23.40 6.60
N PRO A 38 -8.31 24.46 6.68
CA PRO A 38 -8.01 25.57 7.58
C PRO A 38 -8.12 25.05 9.02
N CYS A 39 -7.13 25.38 9.83
CA CYS A 39 -6.99 24.91 11.20
C CYS A 39 -6.75 26.11 12.12
N ARG A 40 -7.16 25.99 13.38
CA ARG A 40 -6.99 27.04 14.38
C ARG A 40 -6.34 26.48 15.65
N ILE A 41 -5.25 27.10 16.07
CA ILE A 41 -4.56 26.81 17.34
C ILE A 41 -4.17 28.14 17.97
N ASN A 42 -4.38 28.31 19.28
CA ASN A 42 -4.04 29.55 20.01
C ASN A 42 -4.58 30.85 19.35
N GLY A 43 -5.76 30.79 18.72
CA GLY A 43 -6.33 31.93 17.99
C GLY A 43 -5.75 32.19 16.59
N LYS A 44 -4.66 31.51 16.21
CA LYS A 44 -3.98 31.63 14.92
C LYS A 44 -4.57 30.66 13.91
N ILE A 45 -4.90 31.16 12.73
CA ILE A 45 -5.48 30.37 11.63
C ILE A 45 -4.37 30.05 10.62
N PHE A 46 -4.17 28.78 10.34
CA PHE A 46 -3.18 28.29 9.38
C PHE A 46 -3.81 27.25 8.46
N GLU A 47 -3.23 27.06 7.29
CA GLU A 47 -3.66 26.01 6.38
C GLU A 47 -2.77 24.77 6.56
N TRP A 48 -3.41 23.63 6.77
CA TRP A 48 -2.76 22.33 6.84
C TRP A 48 -3.19 21.48 5.65
N ILE A 49 -2.20 20.93 4.94
CA ILE A 49 -2.42 20.17 3.72
C ILE A 49 -1.71 18.83 3.85
N LEU A 50 -2.39 17.76 3.44
CA LEU A 50 -1.81 16.43 3.32
C LEU A 50 -2.03 15.92 1.90
N ILE A 51 -0.94 15.57 1.23
CA ILE A 51 -0.93 15.06 -0.15
C ILE A 51 -0.23 13.70 -0.17
N SER A 52 -0.84 12.72 -0.84
CA SER A 52 -0.16 11.47 -1.18
C SER A 52 -0.20 11.28 -2.69
N ARG A 53 0.96 11.04 -3.30
CA ARG A 53 1.15 10.86 -4.75
C ARG A 53 1.64 9.44 -5.00
N ARG A 54 0.88 8.65 -5.76
CA ARG A 54 1.24 7.28 -6.13
C ARG A 54 1.97 7.27 -7.48
N SER A 55 3.08 6.56 -7.53
CA SER A 55 3.86 6.37 -8.75
C SER A 55 3.08 5.60 -9.81
N CYS A 56 3.23 6.03 -11.07
CA CYS A 56 2.73 5.34 -12.25
C CYS A 56 3.69 4.24 -12.78
N PHE A 57 4.98 4.27 -12.45
CA PHE A 57 5.99 3.41 -13.09
C PHE A 57 5.75 1.91 -12.86
N ARG A 58 5.39 1.51 -11.63
CA ARG A 58 5.05 0.13 -11.27
C ARG A 58 3.75 0.07 -10.47
N ALA A 59 2.69 0.63 -11.05
CA ALA A 59 1.36 0.59 -10.47
C ALA A 59 0.70 -0.78 -10.72
N GLY A 60 -0.04 -1.27 -9.72
CA GLY A 60 -0.82 -2.48 -9.90
C GLY A 60 -1.59 -2.90 -8.66
N VAL A 61 -2.26 -4.03 -8.79
CA VAL A 61 -3.14 -4.59 -7.76
C VAL A 61 -2.36 -5.48 -6.76
N ARG A 62 -2.99 -5.78 -5.62
CA ARG A 62 -2.32 -6.32 -4.43
C ARG A 62 -1.46 -7.55 -4.66
N TYR A 63 -1.96 -8.54 -5.40
CA TYR A 63 -1.25 -9.81 -5.58
C TYR A 63 -0.55 -9.95 -6.93
N TYR A 64 -0.78 -9.02 -7.87
CA TYR A 64 -0.17 -9.10 -9.20
C TYR A 64 1.11 -8.26 -9.35
N VAL A 65 1.25 -7.18 -8.58
CA VAL A 65 2.40 -6.28 -8.69
C VAL A 65 3.06 -6.06 -7.32
N ARG A 66 4.26 -6.62 -7.16
CA ARG A 66 5.11 -6.61 -5.96
C ARG A 66 6.59 -6.43 -6.39
N GLY A 67 7.44 -6.12 -5.41
CA GLY A 67 8.87 -6.00 -5.67
C GLY A 67 9.23 -4.79 -6.52
N ILE A 68 10.27 -4.94 -7.34
CA ILE A 68 10.75 -3.96 -8.32
C ILE A 68 10.59 -4.48 -9.75
N ASP A 69 10.69 -3.58 -10.73
CA ASP A 69 10.94 -3.93 -12.14
C ASP A 69 12.44 -3.90 -12.46
N SER A 70 12.79 -4.17 -13.71
CA SER A 70 14.16 -4.11 -14.24
C SER A 70 14.78 -2.73 -14.09
N GLU A 71 13.99 -1.66 -14.13
CA GLU A 71 14.44 -0.27 -14.03
C GLU A 71 14.63 0.19 -12.57
N GLY A 72 14.30 -0.66 -11.59
CA GLY A 72 14.41 -0.32 -10.16
C GLY A 72 13.21 0.45 -9.61
N HIS A 73 12.08 0.52 -10.31
CA HIS A 73 10.86 1.10 -9.78
C HIS A 73 10.17 0.13 -8.83
N ALA A 74 10.04 0.54 -7.57
CA ALA A 74 9.32 -0.25 -6.57
C ALA A 74 7.80 -0.19 -6.80
N ALA A 75 7.14 -1.33 -6.70
CA ALA A 75 5.70 -1.44 -6.78
C ALA A 75 5.01 -0.61 -5.68
N ASN A 76 3.91 0.06 -6.04
CA ASN A 76 3.08 0.84 -5.10
C ASN A 76 3.87 1.89 -4.33
N PHE A 77 4.86 2.50 -4.98
CA PHE A 77 5.57 3.64 -4.41
C PHE A 77 4.61 4.82 -4.22
N VAL A 78 4.58 5.36 -3.02
CA VAL A 78 3.78 6.54 -2.66
C VAL A 78 4.66 7.51 -1.90
N GLU A 79 4.66 8.75 -2.35
CA GLU A 79 5.22 9.88 -1.64
C GLU A 79 4.10 10.59 -0.88
N THR A 80 4.25 10.77 0.42
CA THR A 80 3.30 11.49 1.26
C THR A 80 3.98 12.74 1.79
N GLU A 81 3.35 13.89 1.54
CA GLU A 81 3.83 15.20 1.91
C GLU A 81 2.80 15.92 2.77
N GLN A 82 3.29 16.48 3.86
CA GLN A 82 2.51 17.34 4.74
C GLN A 82 3.02 18.77 4.62
N ILE A 83 2.12 19.71 4.35
CA ILE A 83 2.43 21.12 4.14
C ILE A 83 1.67 21.97 5.17
N VAL A 84 2.33 23.01 5.66
CA VAL A 84 1.75 24.03 6.55
C VAL A 84 2.00 25.41 5.94
N LEU A 85 0.95 26.23 5.89
CA LEU A 85 1.03 27.62 5.42
C LEU A 85 0.48 28.56 6.51
N TYR A 86 1.24 29.58 6.86
CA TYR A 86 0.84 30.58 7.85
C TYR A 86 1.58 31.90 7.62
N GLU A 87 0.86 33.02 7.49
CA GLU A 87 1.44 34.38 7.36
C GLU A 87 2.62 34.47 6.36
N GLY A 88 2.49 33.80 5.21
CA GLY A 88 3.52 33.76 4.16
C GLY A 88 4.63 32.73 4.39
N ALA A 89 4.83 32.25 5.62
CA ALA A 89 5.72 31.13 5.91
C ALA A 89 5.13 29.81 5.40
N LYS A 90 6.01 28.93 4.92
CA LYS A 90 5.64 27.62 4.36
C LYS A 90 6.55 26.54 4.93
N ALA A 91 6.01 25.41 5.34
CA ALA A 91 6.80 24.26 5.72
C ALA A 91 6.28 23.00 5.03
N SER A 92 7.18 22.06 4.71
CA SER A 92 6.83 20.78 4.11
C SER A 92 7.66 19.65 4.72
N PHE A 93 7.02 18.50 4.94
CA PHE A 93 7.67 17.26 5.38
C PHE A 93 7.25 16.10 4.48
N VAL A 94 8.24 15.47 3.84
CA VAL A 94 8.05 14.39 2.88
C VAL A 94 8.46 13.05 3.49
N GLN A 95 7.67 12.01 3.23
CA GLN A 95 7.97 10.62 3.56
C GLN A 95 7.62 9.72 2.38
N THR A 96 8.26 8.56 2.29
CA THR A 96 8.01 7.61 1.21
C THR A 96 7.54 6.27 1.77
N ARG A 97 6.84 5.50 0.93
CA ARG A 97 6.53 4.10 1.17
C ARG A 97 6.47 3.36 -0.15
N GLY A 98 6.64 2.05 -0.12
CA GLY A 98 6.53 1.22 -1.31
C GLY A 98 6.87 -0.23 -1.03
N SER A 99 6.77 -1.09 -2.04
CA SER A 99 7.18 -2.49 -1.90
C SER A 99 8.67 -2.61 -1.53
N MET A 100 9.04 -3.74 -0.94
CA MET A 100 10.45 -4.04 -0.69
C MET A 100 11.17 -4.19 -2.03
N PRO A 101 12.28 -3.47 -2.26
CA PRO A 101 12.80 -3.23 -3.60
C PRO A 101 13.69 -4.37 -4.12
N PHE A 102 13.12 -5.57 -4.25
CA PHE A 102 13.76 -6.74 -4.86
C PHE A 102 12.72 -7.61 -5.58
N TYR A 103 13.16 -8.54 -6.42
CA TYR A 103 12.26 -9.43 -7.16
C TYR A 103 11.58 -10.47 -6.25
N TRP A 104 10.30 -10.24 -5.96
CA TRP A 104 9.44 -11.18 -5.24
C TRP A 104 7.99 -11.05 -5.68
N SER A 105 7.24 -12.15 -5.58
CA SER A 105 5.84 -12.23 -6.00
C SER A 105 4.98 -12.87 -4.93
N GLN A 106 3.67 -12.63 -5.01
CA GLN A 106 2.69 -13.21 -4.10
C GLN A 106 1.37 -13.39 -4.86
N ARG A 107 1.34 -14.37 -5.77
CA ARG A 107 0.19 -14.62 -6.67
C ARG A 107 -1.02 -15.16 -5.89
N PRO A 108 -2.26 -14.79 -6.29
CA PRO A 108 -3.45 -15.36 -5.69
C PRO A 108 -3.61 -16.83 -6.10
N ASN A 109 -4.18 -17.65 -5.21
CA ASN A 109 -4.38 -19.08 -5.42
C ASN A 109 -5.57 -19.62 -4.63
N LEU A 110 -6.63 -18.81 -4.46
CA LEU A 110 -7.78 -19.04 -3.58
C LEU A 110 -7.47 -19.19 -2.08
N LYS A 111 -6.21 -19.29 -1.65
CA LYS A 111 -5.89 -19.27 -0.22
C LYS A 111 -6.10 -17.87 0.34
N TYR A 112 -6.57 -17.79 1.58
CA TYR A 112 -6.80 -16.51 2.25
C TYR A 112 -5.53 -15.63 2.31
N LYS A 113 -4.37 -16.25 2.56
CA LYS A 113 -3.05 -15.59 2.53
C LYS A 113 -2.06 -16.43 1.70
N PRO A 114 -1.86 -16.13 0.41
CA PRO A 114 -0.84 -16.79 -0.39
C PRO A 114 0.57 -16.53 0.19
N LYS A 115 1.45 -17.53 0.10
CA LYS A 115 2.84 -17.40 0.57
C LYS A 115 3.64 -16.57 -0.45
N PRO A 116 4.47 -15.61 0.00
CA PRO A 116 5.36 -14.89 -0.90
C PRO A 116 6.51 -15.78 -1.37
N ILE A 117 6.97 -15.51 -2.58
CA ILE A 117 8.06 -16.23 -3.24
C ILE A 117 9.09 -15.20 -3.71
N ILE A 118 10.34 -15.40 -3.31
CA ILE A 118 11.47 -14.60 -3.79
C ILE A 118 12.00 -15.27 -5.05
N SER A 119 12.23 -14.50 -6.12
CA SER A 119 12.84 -15.06 -7.34
C SER A 119 14.21 -15.63 -7.00
N LYS A 120 14.58 -16.80 -7.53
CA LYS A 120 15.91 -17.39 -7.31
C LYS A 120 16.87 -17.15 -8.47
N HIS A 121 16.34 -16.76 -9.62
CA HIS A 121 17.06 -16.71 -10.89
C HIS A 121 17.40 -15.28 -11.31
N THR A 122 16.82 -14.27 -10.65
CA THR A 122 17.02 -12.86 -10.97
C THR A 122 18.08 -12.23 -10.08
N ASN A 123 18.93 -11.37 -10.65
CA ASN A 123 19.88 -10.59 -9.87
C ASN A 123 19.17 -9.47 -9.09
N HIS A 124 18.92 -9.70 -7.80
CA HIS A 124 18.25 -8.72 -6.94
C HIS A 124 19.08 -7.45 -6.69
N MET A 125 20.41 -7.58 -6.57
CA MET A 125 21.27 -6.48 -6.14
C MET A 125 21.34 -5.36 -7.16
N ASP A 126 21.32 -5.69 -8.45
CA ASP A 126 21.36 -4.70 -9.53
C ASP A 126 20.10 -3.81 -9.51
N GLY A 127 18.91 -4.39 -9.51
CA GLY A 127 17.67 -3.61 -9.39
C GLY A 127 17.52 -2.89 -8.04
N PHE A 128 17.99 -3.50 -6.95
CA PHE A 128 18.02 -2.89 -5.61
C PHE A 128 18.90 -1.64 -5.57
N GLN A 129 20.09 -1.72 -6.17
CA GLN A 129 21.04 -0.62 -6.24
C GLN A 129 20.50 0.53 -7.10
N ARG A 130 19.98 0.24 -8.30
CA ARG A 130 19.30 1.25 -9.14
C ARG A 130 18.17 1.95 -8.38
N HIS A 131 17.37 1.19 -7.64
CA HIS A 131 16.31 1.75 -6.82
C HIS A 131 16.86 2.78 -5.82
N PHE A 132 17.80 2.39 -4.97
CA PHE A 132 18.31 3.29 -3.94
C PHE A 132 19.19 4.42 -4.47
N ASP A 133 19.93 4.21 -5.56
CA ASP A 133 20.68 5.29 -6.21
C ASP A 133 19.73 6.40 -6.68
N SER A 134 18.58 6.04 -7.29
CA SER A 134 17.55 7.01 -7.66
C SER A 134 16.91 7.69 -6.44
N GLN A 135 16.64 6.94 -5.37
CA GLN A 135 16.02 7.49 -4.15
C GLN A 135 16.96 8.45 -3.43
N LEU A 136 18.24 8.11 -3.32
CA LEU A 136 19.25 8.92 -2.65
C LEU A 136 19.54 10.21 -3.43
N LEU A 137 19.47 10.16 -4.76
CA LEU A 137 19.58 11.35 -5.60
C LEU A 137 18.41 12.32 -5.39
N ILE A 138 17.19 11.80 -5.24
CA ILE A 138 15.97 12.61 -5.12
C ILE A 138 15.77 13.13 -3.69
N TYR A 139 15.99 12.27 -2.69
CA TYR A 139 15.59 12.53 -1.30
C TYR A 139 16.75 12.74 -0.33
N GLY A 140 18.00 12.52 -0.77
CA GLY A 140 19.16 12.50 0.11
C GLY A 140 19.19 11.24 0.97
N LYS A 141 19.55 11.37 2.26
CA LYS A 141 19.68 10.23 3.17
C LYS A 141 18.33 9.50 3.33
N GLN A 142 18.35 8.18 3.48
CA GLN A 142 17.11 7.42 3.62
C GLN A 142 17.20 6.43 4.78
N THR A 143 16.18 6.42 5.64
CA THR A 143 16.03 5.39 6.68
C THR A 143 14.84 4.51 6.37
N ILE A 144 15.11 3.23 6.15
CA ILE A 144 14.10 2.21 5.91
C ILE A 144 13.52 1.75 7.25
N LEU A 145 12.20 1.89 7.39
CA LEU A 145 11.43 1.36 8.51
C LEU A 145 10.65 0.13 8.03
N ASN A 146 11.20 -1.05 8.28
CA ASN A 146 10.59 -2.31 7.86
C ASN A 146 9.66 -2.87 8.93
N LEU A 147 8.36 -2.82 8.68
CA LEU A 147 7.29 -3.20 9.62
C LEU A 147 6.79 -4.64 9.43
N VAL A 148 7.52 -5.45 8.68
CA VAL A 148 7.18 -6.84 8.32
C VAL A 148 7.24 -7.76 9.55
N ASN A 149 6.41 -8.79 9.57
CA ASN A 149 6.42 -9.74 10.69
C ASN A 149 7.70 -10.57 10.69
N GLN A 150 8.37 -10.66 11.85
CA GLN A 150 9.58 -11.47 12.01
C GLN A 150 9.28 -12.96 12.22
N LYS A 151 8.02 -13.37 12.05
CA LYS A 151 7.53 -14.75 12.15
C LYS A 151 6.66 -15.11 10.96
N GLY A 152 6.64 -16.41 10.64
CA GLY A 152 5.78 -16.97 9.59
C GLY A 152 6.30 -16.67 8.18
N SER A 153 5.37 -16.53 7.23
CA SER A 153 5.69 -16.42 5.80
C SER A 153 6.34 -15.10 5.37
N GLU A 154 6.36 -14.11 6.26
CA GLU A 154 6.93 -12.78 6.03
C GLU A 154 8.43 -12.71 6.39
N LYS A 155 8.91 -13.59 7.27
CA LYS A 155 10.29 -13.61 7.77
C LYS A 155 11.36 -13.71 6.67
N PRO A 156 11.26 -14.59 5.66
CA PRO A 156 12.28 -14.69 4.63
C PRO A 156 12.46 -13.39 3.81
N LEU A 157 11.40 -12.60 3.66
CA LEU A 157 11.46 -11.30 2.96
C LEU A 157 12.22 -10.27 3.78
N GLU A 158 12.01 -10.27 5.11
CA GLU A 158 12.70 -9.39 6.04
C GLU A 158 14.21 -9.70 6.05
N GLU A 159 14.59 -10.97 6.20
CA GLU A 159 15.99 -11.40 6.20
C GLU A 159 16.68 -11.09 4.88
N ALA A 160 16.00 -11.30 3.75
CA ALA A 160 16.52 -10.93 2.44
C ALA A 160 16.76 -9.42 2.33
N PHE A 161 15.80 -8.60 2.76
CA PHE A 161 15.93 -7.15 2.70
C PHE A 161 17.08 -6.64 3.59
N ALA A 162 17.16 -7.11 4.83
CA ALA A 162 18.24 -6.76 5.76
C ALA A 162 19.62 -7.13 5.17
N LYS A 163 19.74 -8.30 4.55
CA LYS A 163 20.97 -8.74 3.88
C LYS A 163 21.37 -7.85 2.71
N MET A 164 20.41 -7.44 1.87
CA MET A 164 20.69 -6.56 0.72
C MET A 164 21.10 -5.15 1.14
N VAL A 165 20.44 -4.58 2.16
CA VAL A 165 20.84 -3.28 2.71
C VAL A 165 22.26 -3.34 3.28
N SER A 166 22.55 -4.40 4.06
CA SER A 166 23.89 -4.61 4.62
C SER A 166 24.94 -4.82 3.52
N GLY A 167 24.57 -5.51 2.43
CA GLY A 167 25.45 -5.75 1.28
C GLY A 167 25.75 -4.51 0.45
N MET A 168 24.82 -3.55 0.36
CA MET A 168 25.05 -2.27 -0.31
C MET A 168 26.07 -1.39 0.44
N ASN A 169 26.16 -1.55 1.77
CA ASN A 169 27.10 -0.86 2.66
C ASN A 169 27.22 0.66 2.39
N ASN A 170 26.07 1.31 2.20
CA ASN A 170 26.00 2.74 1.92
C ASN A 170 25.65 3.52 3.20
N GLY A 171 26.54 4.40 3.65
CA GLY A 171 26.35 5.20 4.87
C GLY A 171 25.19 6.22 4.80
N MET A 172 24.58 6.44 3.62
CA MET A 172 23.37 7.25 3.47
C MET A 172 22.08 6.44 3.67
N LEU A 173 22.16 5.12 3.84
CA LEU A 173 21.02 4.22 3.98
C LEU A 173 20.98 3.58 5.37
N GLY A 174 19.98 3.95 6.17
CA GLY A 174 19.67 3.30 7.45
C GLY A 174 18.62 2.19 7.30
N TYR A 175 18.70 1.14 8.12
CA TYR A 175 17.69 0.08 8.17
C TYR A 175 17.28 -0.24 9.61
N ILE A 176 15.97 -0.23 9.85
CA ILE A 176 15.37 -0.55 11.14
C ILE A 176 14.24 -1.55 10.91
N ALA A 177 14.39 -2.76 11.47
CA ALA A 177 13.35 -3.77 11.48
C ALA A 177 12.51 -3.66 12.76
N PHE A 178 11.20 -3.53 12.61
CA PHE A 178 10.26 -3.41 13.72
C PHE A 178 9.06 -4.34 13.53
N ASP A 179 8.95 -5.39 14.34
CA ASP A 179 7.81 -6.32 14.27
C ASP A 179 6.55 -5.68 14.84
N PHE A 180 5.78 -5.03 13.97
CA PHE A 180 4.54 -4.35 14.32
C PHE A 180 3.52 -5.28 15.00
N HIS A 181 3.42 -6.55 14.60
CA HIS A 181 2.42 -7.47 15.18
C HIS A 181 2.82 -7.92 16.57
N LYS A 182 4.10 -8.20 16.80
CA LYS A 182 4.62 -8.55 18.12
C LYS A 182 4.49 -7.35 19.06
N GLU A 183 4.95 -6.18 18.64
CA GLU A 183 5.03 -5.01 19.50
C GLU A 183 3.65 -4.42 19.79
N CYS A 184 2.79 -4.26 18.78
CA CYS A 184 1.43 -3.72 18.98
C CYS A 184 0.38 -4.78 19.34
N SER A 185 0.79 -6.03 19.63
CA SER A 185 -0.12 -7.05 20.14
C SER A 185 -0.79 -6.59 21.45
N LYS A 186 -2.05 -7.00 21.63
CA LYS A 186 -2.86 -6.67 22.83
C LYS A 186 -3.09 -5.17 23.04
N MET A 187 -3.16 -4.38 21.96
CA MET A 187 -3.44 -2.94 22.00
C MET A 187 -2.36 -2.08 22.69
N ARG A 188 -1.11 -2.58 22.75
CA ARG A 188 0.05 -1.85 23.28
C ARG A 188 0.63 -0.89 22.24
N TRP A 189 -0.12 0.16 21.96
CA TRP A 189 0.20 1.15 20.93
C TRP A 189 1.27 2.15 21.40
N ASP A 190 1.42 2.29 22.71
CA ASP A 190 2.53 2.90 23.43
C ASP A 190 3.90 2.42 22.94
N ARG A 191 4.02 1.20 22.42
CA ARG A 191 5.27 0.70 21.80
C ARG A 191 5.62 1.32 20.46
N LEU A 192 4.67 1.96 19.78
CA LEU A 192 4.99 2.75 18.59
C LEU A 192 5.81 3.99 18.96
N GLN A 193 5.63 4.51 20.18
CA GLN A 193 6.43 5.62 20.66
C GLN A 193 7.90 5.22 20.81
N LEU A 194 8.19 3.97 21.22
CA LEU A 194 9.57 3.46 21.27
C LEU A 194 10.28 3.54 19.90
N LEU A 195 9.56 3.23 18.81
CA LEU A 195 10.12 3.34 17.46
C LEU A 195 10.32 4.81 17.06
N VAL A 196 9.36 5.69 17.38
CA VAL A 196 9.47 7.12 17.10
C VAL A 196 10.65 7.73 17.89
N ASP A 197 10.80 7.33 19.15
CA ASP A 197 11.88 7.77 20.03
C ASP A 197 13.23 7.27 19.50
N SER A 198 13.32 6.02 19.04
CA SER A 198 14.56 5.45 18.50
C SER A 198 15.03 6.12 17.21
N VAL A 199 14.13 6.75 16.44
CA VAL A 199 14.47 7.46 15.20
C VAL A 199 14.43 8.98 15.35
N SER A 200 14.23 9.48 16.58
CA SER A 200 14.06 10.91 16.84
C SER A 200 15.28 11.73 16.43
N GLU A 201 16.49 11.27 16.79
CA GLU A 201 17.75 11.92 16.41
C GLU A 201 17.92 11.94 14.88
N THR A 202 17.64 10.83 14.21
CA THR A 202 17.67 10.75 12.73
C THR A 202 16.65 11.68 12.09
N GLN A 203 15.46 11.81 12.68
CA GLN A 203 14.43 12.71 12.17
C GLN A 203 14.84 14.18 12.33
N ASP A 204 15.49 14.52 13.45
CA ASP A 204 16.00 15.87 13.69
C ASP A 204 17.14 16.20 12.70
N GLU A 205 18.00 15.22 12.37
CA GLU A 205 19.05 15.33 11.34
C GLU A 205 18.46 15.53 9.93
N TYR A 206 17.44 14.74 9.57
CA TYR A 206 16.77 14.83 8.27
C TYR A 206 16.01 16.13 8.09
N SER A 207 15.54 16.71 9.19
CA SER A 207 14.82 17.98 9.22
C SER A 207 13.58 17.98 8.31
N TYR A 208 13.12 19.17 7.95
CA TYR A 208 12.01 19.41 7.04
C TYR A 208 12.30 20.66 6.21
N PHE A 209 11.54 20.86 5.14
CA PHE A 209 11.62 22.08 4.35
C PHE A 209 10.87 23.22 5.04
N MET A 210 11.47 24.42 5.06
CA MET A 210 10.82 25.62 5.58
C MET A 210 11.28 26.88 4.85
N LEU A 211 10.31 27.69 4.44
CA LEU A 211 10.46 29.05 3.93
C LEU A 211 9.93 30.04 4.96
N SER A 212 10.68 31.12 5.19
CA SER A 212 10.20 32.25 5.98
C SER A 212 9.11 33.04 5.23
N SER A 213 8.44 33.95 5.94
CA SER A 213 7.51 34.91 5.35
C SER A 213 8.16 35.81 4.29
N GLU A 214 9.48 36.02 4.36
CA GLU A 214 10.28 36.75 3.36
C GLU A 214 10.64 35.89 2.13
N GLY A 215 10.23 34.62 2.08
CA GLY A 215 10.56 33.70 0.99
C GLY A 215 11.98 33.13 1.03
N LYS A 216 12.73 33.32 2.11
CA LYS A 216 14.08 32.74 2.29
C LYS A 216 13.98 31.31 2.83
N THR A 217 14.81 30.41 2.31
CA THR A 217 14.90 29.03 2.81
C THR A 217 15.58 29.01 4.18
N VAL A 218 14.83 28.63 5.21
CA VAL A 218 15.29 28.51 6.60
C VAL A 218 15.77 27.09 6.90
N ALA A 219 15.13 26.09 6.29
CA ALA A 219 15.50 24.70 6.43
C ALA A 219 15.22 23.92 5.13
N GLN A 220 16.03 22.91 4.88
CA GLN A 220 15.84 21.95 3.80
C GLN A 220 15.83 20.54 4.39
N GLN A 221 14.93 19.71 3.87
CA GLN A 221 14.89 18.30 4.22
C GLN A 221 16.06 17.57 3.55
N LYS A 222 16.92 16.92 4.35
CA LYS A 222 18.15 16.25 3.90
C LYS A 222 18.00 14.73 3.77
N GLY A 223 16.88 14.20 4.24
CA GLY A 223 16.59 12.78 4.17
C GLY A 223 15.12 12.45 4.41
N VAL A 224 14.74 11.20 4.11
CA VAL A 224 13.36 10.71 4.24
C VAL A 224 13.29 9.37 4.96
N PHE A 225 12.19 9.14 5.68
CA PHE A 225 11.84 7.80 6.12
C PHE A 225 11.09 7.07 5.02
N ARG A 226 11.57 5.88 4.67
CA ARG A 226 10.89 4.94 3.77
C ARG A 226 10.23 3.86 4.59
N SER A 227 8.91 3.86 4.67
CA SER A 227 8.18 2.83 5.40
C SER A 227 7.81 1.65 4.49
N ASN A 228 8.12 0.44 4.94
CA ASN A 228 7.81 -0.80 4.23
C ASN A 228 6.95 -1.70 5.12
N CYS A 229 6.04 -2.42 4.47
CA CYS A 229 5.22 -3.46 5.07
C CYS A 229 4.86 -4.43 3.96
N MET A 230 4.44 -5.65 4.31
CA MET A 230 3.97 -6.60 3.31
C MET A 230 2.97 -5.97 2.35
N ASP A 231 1.95 -5.26 2.85
CA ASP A 231 0.94 -4.59 2.00
C ASP A 231 1.06 -3.06 1.93
N CYS A 232 2.03 -2.44 2.60
CA CYS A 232 2.26 -0.98 2.60
C CYS A 232 1.02 -0.07 2.78
N LEU A 233 -0.06 -0.57 3.39
CA LEU A 233 -1.30 0.17 3.59
C LEU A 233 -1.52 0.57 5.06
N ASP A 234 -1.88 -0.40 5.91
CA ASP A 234 -2.43 -0.07 7.23
C ASP A 234 -1.33 0.28 8.26
N ARG A 235 -0.27 -0.55 8.34
CA ARG A 235 0.83 -0.36 9.32
C ARG A 235 1.69 0.87 9.02
N THR A 236 1.96 1.09 7.74
CA THR A 236 2.80 2.20 7.25
C THR A 236 2.12 3.54 7.46
N ASN A 237 0.81 3.64 7.22
CA ASN A 237 0.07 4.89 7.44
C ASN A 237 0.13 5.34 8.91
N VAL A 238 0.03 4.40 9.87
CA VAL A 238 0.15 4.72 11.29
C VAL A 238 1.52 5.32 11.61
N ILE A 239 2.62 4.66 11.20
CA ILE A 239 3.97 5.18 11.43
C ILE A 239 4.21 6.52 10.74
N GLN A 240 3.80 6.65 9.48
CA GLN A 240 3.93 7.91 8.74
C GLN A 240 3.18 9.05 9.42
N SER A 241 1.99 8.78 9.99
CA SER A 241 1.22 9.78 10.74
C SER A 241 1.88 10.20 12.05
N LEU A 242 2.65 9.32 12.71
CA LEU A 242 3.36 9.64 13.94
C LEU A 242 4.60 10.50 13.64
N LEU A 243 5.40 10.11 12.65
CA LEU A 243 6.56 10.87 12.20
C LEU A 243 6.15 12.25 11.68
N ALA A 244 5.09 12.32 10.88
CA ALA A 244 4.54 13.59 10.41
C ALA A 244 4.05 14.47 11.57
N ARG A 245 3.42 13.89 12.61
CA ARG A 245 2.98 14.67 13.78
C ARG A 245 4.17 15.31 14.50
N ARG A 246 5.28 14.58 14.68
CA ARG A 246 6.50 15.12 15.29
C ARG A 246 7.08 16.28 14.48
N SER A 247 7.22 16.11 13.15
CA SER A 247 7.68 17.20 12.27
C SER A 247 6.73 18.39 12.32
N LEU A 248 5.42 18.16 12.27
CA LEU A 248 4.40 19.20 12.34
C LEU A 248 4.49 20.01 13.64
N GLN A 249 4.73 19.35 14.77
CA GLN A 249 4.89 20.03 16.06
C GLN A 249 6.07 21.01 16.02
N SER A 250 7.22 20.56 15.51
CA SER A 250 8.38 21.43 15.33
C SER A 250 8.10 22.58 14.37
N GLN A 251 7.43 22.32 13.24
CA GLN A 251 7.07 23.33 12.25
C GLN A 251 6.15 24.40 12.85
N LEU A 252 5.08 24.01 13.54
CA LEU A 252 4.13 24.93 14.16
C LEU A 252 4.76 25.74 15.30
N GLN A 253 5.71 25.16 16.04
CA GLN A 253 6.48 25.88 17.05
C GLN A 253 7.39 26.94 16.42
N ARG A 254 8.11 26.58 15.35
CA ARG A 254 9.03 27.51 14.66
C ARG A 254 8.31 28.66 13.96
N ILE A 255 7.12 28.39 13.41
CA ILE A 255 6.25 29.39 12.79
C ILE A 255 5.53 30.23 13.85
N GLY A 256 5.53 29.80 15.11
CA GLY A 256 4.91 30.51 16.23
C GLY A 256 3.40 30.28 16.36
N VAL A 257 2.83 29.28 15.67
CA VAL A 257 1.43 28.87 15.86
C VAL A 257 1.23 28.15 17.19
N LEU A 258 2.18 27.27 17.53
CA LEU A 258 2.18 26.49 18.77
C LEU A 258 3.23 27.06 19.75
N ASN A 259 2.87 27.24 21.00
CA ASN A 259 3.81 27.75 22.00
C ASN A 259 4.80 26.66 22.43
N VAL A 260 5.98 27.07 22.90
CA VAL A 260 6.97 26.13 23.46
C VAL A 260 6.36 25.40 24.66
N GLY A 261 6.49 24.07 24.68
CA GLY A 261 5.92 23.21 25.72
C GLY A 261 4.48 22.74 25.46
N GLN A 262 3.73 23.38 24.54
CA GLN A 262 2.43 22.85 24.11
C GLN A 262 2.60 21.69 23.15
N ARG A 263 1.66 20.74 23.24
CA ARG A 263 1.59 19.58 22.35
C ARG A 263 0.44 19.69 21.37
N ILE A 264 0.64 19.11 20.18
CA ILE A 264 -0.43 19.03 19.17
C ILE A 264 -1.58 18.15 19.67
N GLU A 265 -1.28 17.07 20.40
CA GLU A 265 -2.29 16.11 20.85
C GLU A 265 -3.26 16.70 21.88
N GLU A 266 -2.86 17.78 22.55
CA GLU A 266 -3.69 18.52 23.51
C GLU A 266 -4.70 19.45 22.79
N GLN A 267 -4.48 19.74 21.50
CA GLN A 267 -5.35 20.59 20.70
C GLN A 267 -6.51 19.75 20.12
N ALA A 268 -7.55 19.50 20.92
CA ALA A 268 -8.61 18.53 20.61
C ALA A 268 -9.28 18.72 19.24
N GLU A 269 -9.53 19.97 18.83
CA GLU A 269 -10.13 20.28 17.52
C GLU A 269 -9.20 19.88 16.37
N PHE A 270 -7.94 20.31 16.45
CA PHE A 270 -6.93 19.99 15.44
C PHE A 270 -6.61 18.49 15.40
N GLU A 271 -6.48 17.84 16.55
CA GLU A 271 -6.19 16.40 16.62
C GLU A 271 -7.30 15.57 15.97
N LYS A 272 -8.57 15.98 16.08
CA LYS A 272 -9.69 15.35 15.36
C LYS A 272 -9.55 15.52 13.85
N ILE A 273 -9.22 16.72 13.37
CA ILE A 273 -8.99 17.00 11.95
C ILE A 273 -7.83 16.13 11.42
N TYR A 274 -6.72 16.11 12.15
CA TYR A 274 -5.52 15.36 11.82
C TYR A 274 -5.80 13.86 11.68
N LYS A 275 -6.42 13.25 12.69
CA LYS A 275 -6.77 11.82 12.70
C LYS A 275 -7.71 11.44 11.56
N ASN A 276 -8.73 12.27 11.28
CA ASN A 276 -9.66 12.02 10.19
C ASN A 276 -8.98 12.08 8.83
N ALA A 277 -8.17 13.12 8.58
CA ALA A 277 -7.42 13.27 7.33
C ALA A 277 -6.46 12.10 7.07
N TRP A 278 -5.73 11.63 8.09
CA TRP A 278 -4.85 10.46 7.95
C TRP A 278 -5.62 9.15 7.76
N ALA A 279 -6.82 9.01 8.32
CA ALA A 279 -7.69 7.87 8.05
C ALA A 279 -8.25 7.89 6.63
N ASP A 280 -8.61 9.07 6.12
CA ASP A 280 -9.10 9.25 4.75
C ASP A 280 -7.98 9.03 3.73
N ASN A 281 -6.76 9.49 4.02
CA ASN A 281 -5.56 9.18 3.25
C ASN A 281 -5.31 7.66 3.17
N ALA A 282 -5.41 6.95 4.30
CA ALA A 282 -5.27 5.49 4.33
C ALA A 282 -6.33 4.82 3.45
N ASN A 283 -7.59 5.26 3.57
CA ASN A 283 -8.71 4.74 2.79
C ASN A 283 -8.52 4.94 1.29
N ALA A 284 -8.17 6.16 0.85
CA ALA A 284 -7.93 6.46 -0.55
C ALA A 284 -6.85 5.54 -1.14
N CYS A 285 -5.72 5.42 -0.43
CA CYS A 285 -4.61 4.58 -0.88
C CYS A 285 -4.96 3.08 -0.87
N ALA A 286 -5.73 2.61 0.11
CA ALA A 286 -6.18 1.23 0.20
C ALA A 286 -7.19 0.86 -0.90
N VAL A 287 -8.12 1.75 -1.23
CA VAL A 287 -9.08 1.53 -2.33
C VAL A 287 -8.32 1.39 -3.65
N GLN A 288 -7.33 2.24 -3.89
CA GLN A 288 -6.53 2.19 -5.11
C GLN A 288 -5.67 0.93 -5.23
N TYR A 289 -5.24 0.34 -4.11
CA TYR A 289 -4.35 -0.82 -4.12
C TYR A 289 -5.07 -2.17 -3.99
N ALA A 290 -6.05 -2.25 -3.09
CA ALA A 290 -6.77 -3.48 -2.74
C ALA A 290 -8.26 -3.46 -3.13
N GLY A 291 -8.74 -2.38 -3.76
CA GLY A 291 -10.14 -2.26 -4.19
C GLY A 291 -11.15 -2.06 -3.05
N THR A 292 -10.68 -1.92 -1.80
CA THR A 292 -11.50 -1.78 -0.59
C THR A 292 -10.86 -0.75 0.33
N GLY A 293 -11.65 -0.13 1.22
CA GLY A 293 -11.14 0.76 2.27
C GLY A 293 -10.06 0.11 3.14
N ALA A 294 -9.30 0.94 3.85
CA ALA A 294 -8.26 0.48 4.77
C ALA A 294 -8.90 -0.28 5.93
N LEU A 295 -8.17 -1.25 6.47
CA LEU A 295 -8.61 -1.94 7.68
C LEU A 295 -8.17 -1.12 8.89
N LYS A 296 -8.86 -1.23 10.03
CA LYS A 296 -8.52 -0.51 11.26
C LYS A 296 -8.55 1.03 11.13
N THR A 297 -9.42 1.55 10.26
CA THR A 297 -9.61 3.01 10.10
C THR A 297 -10.20 3.63 11.37
N ASP A 298 -11.00 2.87 12.11
CA ASP A 298 -11.55 3.24 13.41
C ASP A 298 -10.46 3.55 14.44
N PHE A 299 -9.35 2.80 14.42
CA PHE A 299 -8.18 3.07 15.25
C PHE A 299 -7.53 4.41 14.90
N THR A 300 -7.36 4.71 13.61
CA THR A 300 -6.76 5.99 13.19
C THR A 300 -7.67 7.16 13.59
N ARG A 301 -9.00 7.00 13.48
CA ARG A 301 -9.98 8.05 13.81
C ARG A 301 -10.18 8.26 15.31
N THR A 302 -10.22 7.20 16.10
CA THR A 302 -10.68 7.26 17.50
C THR A 302 -9.63 6.82 18.53
N GLY A 303 -8.51 6.26 18.09
CA GLY A 303 -7.46 5.70 18.97
C GLY A 303 -7.84 4.41 19.69
N LYS A 304 -9.09 3.93 19.54
CA LYS A 304 -9.58 2.67 20.12
C LYS A 304 -10.28 1.84 19.05
N ARG A 305 -10.34 0.52 19.25
CA ARG A 305 -11.02 -0.40 18.32
C ARG A 305 -12.47 -0.60 18.75
N THR A 306 -13.40 -0.38 17.83
CA THR A 306 -14.85 -0.48 18.10
C THR A 306 -15.43 -1.80 17.60
N ARG A 307 -16.52 -2.30 18.22
CA ARG A 307 -17.20 -3.53 17.77
C ARG A 307 -17.78 -3.38 16.36
N LEU A 308 -18.32 -2.21 16.03
CA LEU A 308 -18.78 -1.89 14.68
C LEU A 308 -17.62 -1.89 13.67
N GLY A 309 -16.47 -1.32 14.07
CA GLY A 309 -15.24 -1.35 13.27
C GLY A 309 -14.75 -2.77 12.99
N LEU A 310 -14.84 -3.69 13.96
CA LEU A 310 -14.51 -5.11 13.76
C LEU A 310 -15.41 -5.79 12.72
N LEU A 311 -16.72 -5.51 12.74
CA LEU A 311 -17.65 -6.06 11.75
C LEU A 311 -17.37 -5.49 10.34
N MET A 312 -17.14 -4.18 10.23
CA MET A 312 -16.77 -3.53 8.97
C MET A 312 -15.43 -4.05 8.43
N ASP A 313 -14.44 -4.28 9.30
CA ASP A 313 -13.16 -4.90 8.93
C ASP A 313 -13.39 -6.31 8.36
N GLY A 314 -14.29 -7.10 8.96
CA GLY A 314 -14.68 -8.43 8.48
C GLY A 314 -15.32 -8.38 7.10
N TRP A 315 -16.28 -7.48 6.90
CA TRP A 315 -16.95 -7.26 5.61
C TRP A 315 -15.95 -6.82 4.51
N ASN A 316 -15.12 -5.82 4.81
CA ASN A 316 -14.07 -5.37 3.90
C ASN A 316 -13.07 -6.48 3.57
N SER A 317 -12.74 -7.34 4.53
CA SER A 317 -11.86 -8.49 4.31
C SER A 317 -12.47 -9.52 3.36
N MET A 318 -13.78 -9.78 3.45
CA MET A 318 -14.49 -10.67 2.53
C MET A 318 -14.56 -10.09 1.11
N ILE A 319 -14.92 -8.82 0.96
CA ILE A 319 -14.91 -8.14 -0.35
C ILE A 319 -13.50 -8.14 -0.94
N ARG A 320 -12.49 -7.85 -0.12
CA ARG A 320 -11.10 -7.85 -0.55
C ARG A 320 -10.66 -9.24 -1.02
N TYR A 321 -11.05 -10.31 -0.31
CA TYR A 321 -10.80 -11.68 -0.75
C TYR A 321 -11.44 -11.97 -2.10
N TYR A 322 -12.70 -11.58 -2.30
CA TYR A 322 -13.39 -11.75 -3.58
C TYR A 322 -12.70 -10.99 -4.71
N LYS A 323 -12.44 -9.69 -4.53
CA LYS A 323 -11.79 -8.84 -5.54
C LYS A 323 -10.42 -9.35 -5.93
N ASN A 324 -9.58 -9.69 -4.94
CA ASN A 324 -8.23 -10.18 -5.15
C ASN A 324 -8.16 -11.49 -5.96
N ASN A 325 -9.18 -12.35 -5.85
CA ASN A 325 -9.21 -13.61 -6.57
C ASN A 325 -9.98 -13.54 -7.90
N PHE A 326 -11.01 -12.68 -8.03
CA PHE A 326 -11.97 -12.78 -9.14
C PHE A 326 -12.16 -11.50 -9.97
N SER A 327 -11.57 -10.37 -9.58
CA SER A 327 -11.73 -9.09 -10.29
C SER A 327 -10.43 -8.33 -10.53
N ASP A 328 -9.37 -8.68 -9.80
CA ASP A 328 -8.10 -7.96 -9.83
C ASP A 328 -7.33 -8.16 -11.15
N GLY A 329 -7.57 -9.25 -11.90
CA GLY A 329 -6.97 -9.48 -13.22
C GLY A 329 -7.44 -8.45 -14.24
N PHE A 330 -8.75 -8.33 -14.43
CA PHE A 330 -9.35 -7.28 -15.28
C PHE A 330 -8.97 -5.86 -14.83
N ARG A 331 -8.88 -5.63 -13.51
CA ARG A 331 -8.48 -4.32 -12.98
C ARG A 331 -7.02 -4.01 -13.32
N GLN A 332 -6.14 -5.01 -13.27
CA GLN A 332 -4.74 -4.85 -13.65
C GLN A 332 -4.62 -4.55 -15.15
N ASP A 333 -5.33 -5.29 -16.01
CA ASP A 333 -5.41 -5.01 -17.46
C ASP A 333 -5.86 -3.57 -17.74
N SER A 334 -6.87 -3.09 -17.00
CA SER A 334 -7.35 -1.71 -17.11
C SER A 334 -6.29 -0.68 -16.70
N ILE A 335 -5.52 -0.96 -15.64
CA ILE A 335 -4.41 -0.11 -15.19
C ILE A 335 -3.32 -0.07 -16.26
N ASP A 336 -2.97 -1.21 -16.85
CA ASP A 336 -1.91 -1.31 -17.84
C ASP A 336 -2.27 -0.64 -19.16
N LEU A 337 -3.52 -0.78 -19.61
CA LEU A 337 -4.04 -0.04 -20.76
C LEU A 337 -4.05 1.46 -20.50
N PHE A 338 -4.55 1.87 -19.32
CA PHE A 338 -4.57 3.27 -18.94
C PHE A 338 -3.15 3.84 -18.93
N LEU A 339 -2.21 3.21 -18.22
CA LEU A 339 -0.83 3.72 -18.12
C LEU A 339 0.00 3.61 -19.40
N GLY A 340 -0.57 3.07 -20.49
CA GLY A 340 0.15 2.86 -21.75
C GLY A 340 1.21 1.76 -21.66
N ASN A 341 1.12 0.86 -20.68
CA ASN A 341 1.99 -0.30 -20.55
C ASN A 341 1.71 -1.36 -21.61
N PHE A 342 0.50 -1.34 -22.19
CA PHE A 342 0.08 -2.16 -23.31
C PHE A 342 -0.41 -1.25 -24.44
N ALA A 343 0.16 -1.41 -25.64
CA ALA A 343 -0.29 -0.74 -26.85
C ALA A 343 -1.14 -1.72 -27.66
N VAL A 344 -2.33 -1.30 -28.07
CA VAL A 344 -3.22 -2.10 -28.91
C VAL A 344 -2.72 -1.97 -30.35
N ASP A 345 -2.31 -3.08 -30.97
CA ASP A 345 -1.98 -3.12 -32.40
C ASP A 345 -3.25 -3.50 -33.19
N GLU A 346 -3.49 -2.86 -34.34
CA GLU A 346 -4.60 -3.19 -35.24
C GLU A 346 -4.49 -4.60 -35.83
N THR A 347 -3.28 -5.19 -35.80
CA THR A 347 -3.00 -6.56 -36.24
C THR A 347 -3.21 -7.62 -35.17
N ASP A 348 -3.39 -7.23 -33.90
CA ASP A 348 -3.80 -8.15 -32.84
C ASP A 348 -5.24 -8.59 -33.15
N GLY A 349 -5.45 -9.89 -33.41
CA GLY A 349 -6.72 -10.47 -33.85
C GLY A 349 -7.88 -10.34 -32.84
N PRO A 350 -8.72 -11.38 -32.61
CA PRO A 350 -9.83 -11.27 -31.66
C PRO A 350 -9.31 -10.88 -30.27
N THR A 351 -10.01 -9.95 -29.60
CA THR A 351 -9.56 -9.27 -28.39
C THR A 351 -8.90 -10.21 -27.35
N PRO A 352 -7.66 -9.92 -26.89
CA PRO A 352 -6.91 -10.77 -25.95
C PRO A 352 -7.61 -10.95 -24.59
N LEU A 353 -8.65 -10.14 -24.31
CA LEU A 353 -9.47 -10.20 -23.12
C LEU A 353 -10.42 -11.41 -23.09
N ARG A 354 -10.72 -12.04 -24.24
CA ARG A 354 -11.68 -13.13 -24.37
C ARG A 354 -11.01 -14.50 -24.24
N VAL A 355 -10.68 -14.89 -23.01
CA VAL A 355 -10.15 -16.23 -22.72
C VAL A 355 -11.29 -17.24 -22.68
N GLN A 356 -11.22 -18.30 -23.49
CA GLN A 356 -12.06 -19.49 -23.31
C GLN A 356 -11.56 -20.24 -22.07
N LYS A 357 -12.37 -20.29 -21.01
CA LYS A 357 -12.08 -21.14 -19.84
C LYS A 357 -12.47 -22.58 -20.16
N ASP A 358 -11.60 -23.54 -19.84
CA ASP A 358 -11.89 -24.98 -19.94
C ASP A 358 -13.16 -25.31 -19.14
N TRP A 359 -13.98 -26.24 -19.65
CA TRP A 359 -15.28 -26.60 -19.08
C TRP A 359 -15.16 -27.15 -17.65
N LYS A 360 -13.98 -27.68 -17.29
CA LYS A 360 -13.61 -28.11 -15.94
C LYS A 360 -13.75 -26.98 -14.90
N PHE A 361 -13.47 -25.73 -15.28
CA PHE A 361 -13.58 -24.58 -14.39
C PHE A 361 -15.02 -24.17 -14.09
N LEU A 362 -15.95 -24.50 -14.99
CA LEU A 362 -17.38 -24.27 -14.78
C LEU A 362 -18.02 -25.43 -14.01
N THR A 363 -17.63 -26.67 -14.30
CA THR A 363 -18.26 -27.88 -13.75
C THR A 363 -17.91 -28.12 -12.28
N LEU A 364 -16.66 -27.93 -11.86
CA LEU A 364 -16.25 -28.21 -10.47
C LEU A 364 -16.98 -27.35 -9.41
N PRO A 365 -17.14 -26.01 -9.59
CA PRO A 365 -17.92 -25.20 -8.66
C PRO A 365 -19.41 -25.58 -8.64
N ILE A 366 -19.98 -25.98 -9.79
CA ILE A 366 -21.38 -26.44 -9.87
C ILE A 366 -21.55 -27.75 -9.10
N ILE A 367 -20.64 -28.72 -9.28
CA ILE A 367 -20.66 -29.98 -8.54
C ILE A 367 -20.56 -29.72 -7.03
N MET A 368 -19.66 -28.82 -6.60
CA MET A 368 -19.52 -28.46 -5.20
C MET A 368 -20.80 -27.80 -4.64
N LEU A 369 -21.42 -26.89 -5.39
CA LEU A 369 -22.67 -26.24 -4.99
C LEU A 369 -23.80 -27.25 -4.83
N VAL A 370 -23.97 -28.15 -5.79
CA VAL A 370 -24.98 -29.21 -5.74
C VAL A 370 -24.71 -30.13 -4.54
N ALA A 371 -23.47 -30.59 -4.36
CA ALA A 371 -23.10 -31.46 -3.25
C ALA A 371 -23.32 -30.79 -1.88
N PHE A 372 -22.98 -29.52 -1.74
CA PHE A 372 -23.19 -28.76 -0.51
C PHE A 372 -24.68 -28.52 -0.22
N SER A 373 -25.46 -28.13 -1.23
CA SER A 373 -26.91 -27.97 -1.09
C SER A 373 -27.59 -29.29 -0.72
N MET A 374 -27.21 -30.39 -1.35
CA MET A 374 -27.73 -31.73 -1.01
C MET A 374 -27.35 -32.13 0.42
N CYS A 375 -26.13 -31.82 0.87
CA CYS A 375 -25.72 -32.04 2.26
C CYS A 375 -26.60 -31.27 3.25
N ILE A 376 -26.91 -30.00 2.97
CA ILE A 376 -27.82 -29.19 3.81
C ILE A 376 -29.25 -29.77 3.78
N VAL A 377 -29.76 -30.17 2.61
CA VAL A 377 -31.08 -30.78 2.49
C VAL A 377 -31.15 -32.06 3.32
N CYS A 378 -30.12 -32.92 3.26
CA CYS A 378 -30.04 -34.13 4.08
C CYS A 378 -29.94 -33.84 5.60
N LEU A 379 -29.38 -32.70 6.00
CA LEU A 379 -29.35 -32.28 7.41
C LEU A 379 -30.70 -31.72 7.88
N LEU A 380 -31.47 -31.08 7.00
CA LEU A 380 -32.77 -30.48 7.30
C LEU A 380 -33.93 -31.47 7.20
N MET A 381 -33.83 -32.45 6.31
CA MET A 381 -34.81 -33.52 6.19
C MET A 381 -34.55 -34.58 7.25
N ALA A 382 -35.47 -34.70 8.22
CA ALA A 382 -35.49 -35.82 9.15
C ALA A 382 -35.83 -37.10 8.38
N GLY A 383 -34.85 -37.99 8.21
CA GLY A 383 -35.08 -39.33 7.68
C GLY A 383 -35.71 -40.24 8.74
N ASP A 384 -36.54 -41.20 8.31
CA ASP A 384 -37.19 -42.17 9.20
C ASP A 384 -36.18 -43.08 9.92
N THR A 385 -34.97 -43.25 9.37
CA THR A 385 -33.86 -43.97 10.00
C THR A 385 -32.59 -43.11 10.10
N TRP A 386 -32.00 -43.07 11.30
CA TRP A 386 -30.78 -42.30 11.59
C TRP A 386 -29.57 -42.75 10.77
N THR A 387 -29.50 -44.03 10.39
CA THR A 387 -28.38 -44.60 9.64
C THR A 387 -28.35 -44.14 8.19
N GLU A 388 -29.51 -44.04 7.53
CA GLU A 388 -29.60 -43.57 6.15
C GLU A 388 -29.32 -42.08 6.06
N ALA A 389 -29.92 -41.28 6.95
CA ALA A 389 -29.65 -39.85 7.04
C ALA A 389 -28.15 -39.56 7.23
N LEU A 390 -27.49 -40.30 8.13
CA LEU A 390 -26.05 -40.16 8.37
C LEU A 390 -25.23 -40.54 7.12
N ALA A 391 -25.59 -41.61 6.42
CA ALA A 391 -24.88 -42.05 5.22
C ALA A 391 -24.93 -41.00 4.10
N TYR A 392 -26.10 -40.39 3.84
CA TYR A 392 -26.25 -39.34 2.84
C TYR A 392 -25.50 -38.05 3.20
N VAL A 393 -25.55 -37.63 4.46
CA VAL A 393 -24.78 -36.47 4.95
C VAL A 393 -23.27 -36.72 4.80
N MET A 394 -22.80 -37.91 5.14
CA MET A 394 -21.39 -38.28 4.99
C MET A 394 -20.97 -38.32 3.51
N PHE A 395 -21.81 -38.89 2.63
CA PHE A 395 -21.54 -38.95 1.20
C PHE A 395 -21.45 -37.55 0.58
N TRP A 396 -22.47 -36.71 0.76
CA TRP A 396 -22.50 -35.36 0.19
C TRP A 396 -21.49 -34.42 0.86
N GLY A 397 -21.26 -34.59 2.16
CA GLY A 397 -20.20 -33.92 2.90
C GLY A 397 -18.81 -34.26 2.37
N ALA A 398 -18.52 -35.55 2.13
CA ALA A 398 -17.27 -36.00 1.54
C ALA A 398 -17.10 -35.51 0.10
N ALA A 399 -18.14 -35.60 -0.73
CA ALA A 399 -18.13 -35.10 -2.11
C ALA A 399 -17.85 -33.59 -2.17
N SER A 400 -18.47 -32.80 -1.28
CA SER A 400 -18.23 -31.36 -1.15
C SER A 400 -16.79 -31.08 -0.69
N ALA A 401 -16.29 -31.81 0.31
CA ALA A 401 -14.92 -31.65 0.83
C ALA A 401 -13.85 -32.02 -0.22
N ILE A 402 -14.03 -33.12 -0.95
CA ILE A 402 -13.12 -33.56 -2.01
C ILE A 402 -13.10 -32.54 -3.14
N THR A 403 -14.28 -32.14 -3.64
CA THR A 403 -14.39 -31.15 -4.72
C THR A 403 -13.79 -29.81 -4.31
N GLY A 404 -14.07 -29.34 -3.09
CA GLY A 404 -13.47 -28.13 -2.53
C GLY A 404 -11.94 -28.23 -2.41
N THR A 405 -11.41 -29.40 -2.03
CA THR A 405 -9.97 -29.64 -1.95
C THR A 405 -9.31 -29.59 -3.33
N ILE A 406 -9.94 -30.17 -4.35
CA ILE A 406 -9.45 -30.11 -5.74
C ILE A 406 -9.43 -28.67 -6.25
N ILE A 407 -10.50 -27.89 -5.98
CA ILE A 407 -10.57 -26.47 -6.35
C ILE A 407 -9.45 -25.67 -5.66
N LEU A 408 -9.23 -25.89 -4.36
CA LEU A 408 -8.17 -25.19 -3.61
C LEU A 408 -6.76 -25.61 -4.04
N PHE A 409 -6.57 -26.86 -4.45
CA PHE A 409 -5.29 -27.34 -4.97
C PHE A 409 -4.95 -26.69 -6.31
N ASN A 410 -5.92 -26.62 -7.22
CA ASN A 410 -5.79 -25.96 -8.52
C ASN A 410 -6.17 -24.47 -8.48
N GLY A 411 -6.08 -23.83 -7.31
CA GLY A 411 -6.62 -22.49 -7.11
C GLY A 411 -6.03 -21.40 -8.01
N GLN A 412 -4.84 -21.61 -8.58
CA GLN A 412 -4.23 -20.68 -9.54
C GLN A 412 -5.01 -20.58 -10.87
N ASP A 413 -5.74 -21.63 -11.24
CA ASP A 413 -6.49 -21.63 -12.50
C ASP A 413 -7.89 -21.01 -12.34
N PHE A 414 -8.38 -20.93 -11.11
CA PHE A 414 -9.68 -20.35 -10.78
C PHE A 414 -9.62 -18.84 -10.51
N VAL A 415 -8.43 -18.28 -10.31
CA VAL A 415 -8.25 -16.84 -10.11
C VAL A 415 -8.28 -16.08 -11.42
N ASP A 416 -8.79 -14.86 -11.37
CA ASP A 416 -8.77 -13.91 -12.47
C ASP A 416 -7.36 -13.31 -12.61
N ALA A 417 -6.65 -13.72 -13.67
CA ALA A 417 -5.32 -13.25 -14.01
C ALA A 417 -5.35 -12.20 -15.12
N PRO A 418 -4.43 -11.20 -15.09
CA PRO A 418 -4.29 -10.23 -16.16
C PRO A 418 -3.90 -10.92 -17.48
N LYS A 419 -4.36 -10.35 -18.58
CA LYS A 419 -4.30 -10.92 -19.93
C LYS A 419 -3.51 -10.07 -20.91
N LEU A 420 -3.39 -8.76 -20.67
CA LEU A 420 -2.78 -7.82 -21.63
C LEU A 420 -1.25 -7.80 -21.55
N VAL A 421 -0.65 -7.87 -20.37
CA VAL A 421 0.81 -7.68 -20.24
C VAL A 421 1.54 -9.03 -20.27
N HIS A 422 2.56 -9.12 -21.13
CA HIS A 422 3.45 -10.28 -21.28
C HIS A 422 4.15 -10.68 -19.97
N LYS A 423 4.38 -12.00 -19.85
CA LYS A 423 4.98 -12.69 -18.69
C LYS A 423 6.30 -12.07 -18.18
N GLU A 424 7.05 -11.36 -19.01
CA GLU A 424 8.37 -10.80 -18.65
C GLU A 424 8.33 -9.62 -17.67
N LYS A 425 7.21 -8.87 -17.57
CA LYS A 425 7.03 -7.87 -16.49
C LYS A 425 6.43 -8.49 -15.21
N MET A 426 6.02 -9.76 -15.28
CA MET A 426 5.36 -10.52 -14.23
C MET A 426 6.32 -11.35 -13.36
N ASP A 427 7.50 -11.68 -13.89
CA ASP A 427 8.61 -12.31 -13.14
C ASP A 427 9.69 -11.28 -12.75
#